data_AF-A0A403T1T9-F1
#
_entry.id   AF-A0A403T1T9-F1
#
_cell.length_a   1.000
_cell.length_b   1.000
_cell.length_c   1.000
_cell.angle_alpha   90.00
_cell.angle_beta   90.00
_cell.angle_gamma   90.00
#
_symmetry.space_group_name_H-M   'P 1'
#
loop_
_entity.id
_entity.type
_entity.pdbx_description
1 polymer ?
#
loop_
_entity_poly.entity_id
_entity_poly.type
_entity_poly.pdbx_seq_one_letter_code
_entity_poly.pdbx_strand_id
1 'polypeptide(L)' 'GWHLSDQCEIWLEALTRTGQGLRIDVLPSPPAVLAPELFAQRKWFLVTTGKLTAGQKKQLAQWRNVVVSLEVITL' A
#
# COMPACT_ATOMS: atom_id res chain seq x y z
N GLY A 1 -4.00 -0.44 3.96
CA GLY A 1 -3.10 -1.59 4.14
C GLY A 1 -3.89 -2.85 4.37
N TRP A 2 -3.21 -3.98 4.56
CA TRP A 2 -3.85 -5.25 4.95
C TRP A 2 -3.47 -5.63 6.38
N HIS A 3 -4.42 -6.24 7.09
CA HIS A 3 -4.24 -6.82 8.44
C HIS A 3 -3.77 -5.87 9.55
N LEU A 4 -3.67 -4.56 9.28
CA LEU A 4 -3.19 -3.55 10.23
C LEU A 4 -3.97 -3.60 11.54
N SER A 5 -3.25 -3.62 12.66
CA SER A 5 -3.82 -3.55 14.00
C SER A 5 -4.34 -2.15 14.31
N ASP A 6 -3.66 -1.13 13.79
CA ASP A 6 -4.06 0.27 13.88
C ASP A 6 -3.90 0.91 12.49
N GLN A 7 -4.96 1.59 12.03
CA GLN A 7 -4.93 2.29 10.74
C GLN A 7 -3.92 3.45 10.74
N CYS A 8 -3.54 3.96 11.92
CA CYS A 8 -2.52 4.99 12.10
C CYS A 8 -1.12 4.53 11.71
N GLU A 9 -0.87 3.22 11.64
CA GLU A 9 0.43 2.66 11.20
C GLU A 9 0.79 3.13 9.77
N ILE A 10 -0.19 3.39 8.91
CA ILE A 10 0.03 3.94 7.56
C ILE A 10 0.57 5.38 7.63
N TRP A 11 0.10 6.17 8.59
CA TRP A 11 0.55 7.56 8.76
C TRP A 11 1.99 7.63 9.25
N LEU A 12 2.40 6.72 10.13
CA LEU A 12 3.80 6.64 10.59
C LEU A 12 4.76 6.24 9.46
N GLU A 13 4.36 5.27 8.62
CA GLU A 13 5.14 4.89 7.45
C GLU A 13 5.22 6.03 6.43
N ALA A 14 4.10 6.72 6.18
CA ALA A 14 4.07 7.88 5.30
C ALA A 14 5.00 9.00 5.82
N LEU A 15 4.92 9.32 7.11
CA LEU A 15 5.78 10.32 7.76
C LEU A 15 7.26 9.97 7.61
N THR A 16 7.64 8.72 7.88
CA THR A 16 9.02 8.24 7.75
C THR A 16 9.56 8.46 6.33
N ARG A 17 8.75 8.16 5.31
CA ARG A 17 9.12 8.34 3.91
C ARG A 17 9.11 9.80 3.45
N THR A 18 8.31 10.66 4.05
CA THR A 18 8.39 12.11 3.77
C THR A 18 9.75 12.69 4.17
N GLY A 19 10.36 12.18 5.24
CA GLY A 19 11.74 12.52 5.62
C GLY A 19 12.80 12.14 4.58
N GLN A 20 12.46 11.27 3.62
CA GLN A 20 13.32 10.85 2.50
C GLN A 20 13.03 11.62 1.21
N GLY A 21 12.21 12.68 1.26
CA GLY A 21 11.87 13.53 0.12
C GLY A 21 10.68 13.03 -0.72
N LEU A 22 9.94 12.02 -0.26
CA LEU A 22 8.72 11.56 -0.93
C LEU A 22 7.50 12.39 -0.48
N ARG A 23 6.74 12.95 -1.43
CA ARG A 23 5.40 13.48 -1.15
C ARG A 23 4.40 12.33 -1.20
N ILE A 24 3.72 12.05 -0.08
CA ILE A 24 2.77 10.95 0.04
C ILE A 24 1.38 11.50 0.34
N ASP A 25 0.40 11.06 -0.46
CA ASP A 25 -1.02 11.27 -0.17
C ASP A 25 -1.54 10.06 0.61
N VAL A 26 -2.06 10.29 1.81
CA VAL A 26 -2.70 9.26 2.63
C VAL A 26 -4.20 9.50 2.64
N LEU A 27 -4.98 8.43 2.37
CA LEU A 27 -6.43 8.51 2.44
C LEU A 27 -6.88 8.58 3.92
N PRO A 28 -7.88 9.41 4.24
CA PRO A 28 -8.36 9.58 5.63
C PRO A 28 -9.03 8.33 6.20
N SER A 29 -9.51 7.43 5.33
CA SER A 29 -10.08 6.14 5.69
C SER A 29 -9.63 5.06 4.70
N PRO A 30 -9.45 3.80 5.13
CA PRO A 30 -9.14 2.71 4.22
C PRO A 30 -10.32 2.48 3.25
N PRO A 31 -10.06 2.39 1.94
CA PRO A 31 -11.12 2.08 0.99
C PRO A 31 -11.60 0.64 1.21
N ALA A 32 -12.89 0.40 0.91
CA ALA A 32 -13.47 -0.95 1.01
C ALA A 32 -12.77 -1.96 0.09
N VAL A 33 -12.29 -1.49 -1.06
CA VAL A 33 -11.51 -2.28 -2.02
C VAL A 33 -10.30 -1.45 -2.44
N LEU A 34 -9.12 -2.08 -2.41
CA LEU A 34 -7.91 -1.49 -2.98
C LEU A 34 -7.94 -1.67 -4.50
N ALA A 35 -7.71 -0.59 -5.25
CA ALA A 35 -7.73 -0.61 -6.72
C ALA A 35 -6.61 0.31 -7.28
N PRO A 36 -5.33 -0.01 -7.04
CA PRO A 36 -4.19 0.80 -7.50
C PRO A 36 -4.13 0.97 -9.03
N GLU A 37 -4.71 0.03 -9.79
CA GLU A 37 -4.85 0.06 -11.25
C GLU A 37 -5.61 1.29 -11.77
N LEU A 38 -6.52 1.87 -10.97
CA LEU A 38 -7.23 3.09 -11.34
C LEU A 38 -6.30 4.30 -11.48
N PHE A 39 -5.14 4.27 -10.82
CA PHE A 39 -4.09 5.27 -10.96
C PHE A 39 -2.74 4.59 -11.23
N ALA A 40 -2.68 3.85 -12.34
CA ALA A 40 -1.52 3.04 -12.74
C ALA A 40 -0.17 3.80 -12.79
N GLN A 41 -0.19 5.11 -13.01
CA GLN A 41 1.01 5.95 -13.10
C GLN A 41 1.57 6.39 -11.73
N ARG A 42 0.88 6.08 -10.63
CA ARG A 42 1.36 6.42 -9.28
C ARG A 42 2.28 5.34 -8.71
N LYS A 43 3.23 5.76 -7.88
CA LYS A 43 4.03 4.85 -7.06
C LYS A 43 3.21 4.43 -5.84
N TRP A 44 2.89 3.14 -5.75
CA TRP A 44 2.08 2.59 -4.67
C TRP A 44 2.93 1.93 -3.60
N PHE A 45 2.52 2.15 -2.35
CA PHE A 45 3.05 1.46 -1.17
C PHE A 45 1.91 0.73 -0.48
N LEU A 46 2.02 -0.59 -0.36
CA LEU A 46 1.05 -1.42 0.37
C LEU A 46 1.65 -1.84 1.70
N VAL A 47 1.16 -1.20 2.77
CA VAL A 47 1.52 -1.57 4.14
C VAL A 47 0.69 -2.77 4.59
N THR A 48 1.33 -3.77 5.16
CA THR A 48 0.68 -4.94 5.75
C THR A 48 1.35 -5.32 7.05
N THR A 49 0.58 -5.83 8.01
CA THR A 49 1.10 -6.57 9.17
C THR A 49 0.81 -8.06 8.96
N GLY A 50 1.72 -8.94 9.38
CA GLY A 50 1.52 -10.39 9.23
C GLY A 50 1.67 -10.95 7.80
N LYS A 51 1.26 -12.21 7.63
CA LYS A 51 1.51 -12.98 6.39
C LYS A 51 0.42 -12.76 5.35
N LEU A 52 0.84 -12.44 4.14
CA LEU A 52 -0.05 -12.38 2.98
C LEU A 52 -0.67 -13.75 2.69
N THR A 53 -1.99 -13.77 2.55
CA THR A 53 -2.74 -14.95 2.10
C THR A 53 -2.43 -15.29 0.65
N ALA A 54 -2.75 -16.52 0.21
CA ALA A 54 -2.56 -16.92 -1.19
C ALA A 54 -3.35 -16.01 -2.16
N GLY A 55 -4.58 -15.62 -1.80
CA GLY A 55 -5.40 -14.70 -2.58
C GLY A 55 -4.75 -13.32 -2.73
N GLN A 56 -4.24 -12.77 -1.63
CA GLN A 56 -3.54 -11.48 -1.60
C GLN A 56 -2.25 -11.50 -2.46
N LYS A 57 -1.49 -12.61 -2.42
CA LYS A 57 -0.30 -12.77 -3.28
C LYS A 57 -0.67 -12.82 -4.77
N LYS A 58 -1.75 -13.52 -5.13
CA LYS A 58 -2.25 -13.56 -6.51
C LYS A 58 -2.69 -12.16 -6.97
N GLN A 59 -3.40 -11.43 -6.13
CA GLN A 59 -3.85 -10.06 -6.41
C GLN A 59 -2.67 -9.10 -6.58
N LEU A 60 -1.66 -9.18 -5.72
CA LEU A 60 -0.42 -8.40 -5.85
C LEU A 60 0.29 -8.67 -7.18
N ALA A 61 0.35 -9.94 -7.60
CA ALA A 61 0.95 -10.29 -8.89
C ALA A 61 0.19 -9.66 -10.06
N GLN A 62 -1.15 -9.64 -9.99
CA GLN A 62 -1.98 -8.97 -11.00
C GLN A 62 -1.74 -7.46 -11.02
N TRP A 63 -1.73 -6.79 -9.86
CA TRP A 63 -1.51 -5.35 -9.80
C TRP A 63 -0.14 -4.94 -10.33
N ARG A 64 0.92 -5.69 -10.01
CA ARG A 64 2.28 -5.40 -10.50
C ARG A 64 2.40 -5.40 -12.02
N ASN A 65 1.50 -6.08 -12.73
CA ASN A 65 1.48 -6.08 -14.19
C ASN A 65 0.82 -4.83 -14.79
N VAL A 66 0.02 -4.10 -14.00
CA VAL A 66 -0.82 -3.00 -14.50
C VAL A 66 -0.46 -1.64 -13.90
N VAL A 67 0.38 -1.58 -12.86
CA VAL A 67 0.86 -0.33 -12.26
C VAL A 67 2.35 -0.17 -12.42
N VAL A 68 2.82 1.07 -12.51
CA VAL A 68 4.24 1.41 -12.72
C VAL A 68 5.12 0.96 -11.56
N SER A 69 4.60 0.99 -10.33
CA SER A 69 5.35 0.60 -9.14
C SER A 69 4.41 0.21 -8.00
N LEU A 70 4.68 -0.93 -7.38
CA LEU A 70 3.98 -1.41 -6.18
C LEU A 70 4.95 -2.12 -5.23
N GLU A 71 5.28 -1.43 -4.15
CA GLU A 71 6.13 -1.92 -3.07
C GLU A 71 5.26 -2.41 -1.90
N VAL A 72 5.59 -3.56 -1.33
CA VAL A 72 4.88 -4.10 -0.16
C VAL A 72 5.78 -3.90 1.05
N ILE A 73 5.23 -3.26 2.08
CA ILE A 73 5.92 -2.93 3.32
C ILE A 73 5.32 -3.82 4.40
N THR A 74 6.17 -4.57 5.09
CA THR A 74 5.77 -5.37 6.25
C THR A 74 6.25 -4.65 7.50
N LEU A 75 5.32 -4.30 8.39
CA LEU A 75 5.62 -3.76 9.72
C LEU A 75 5.85 -4.87 10.74
#